data_AF-A0A9P9YBR1-F1
#
_entry.id   AF-A0A9P9YBR1-F1
#
_cell.length_a   1.000
_cell.length_b   1.000
_cell.length_c   1.000
_cell.angle_alpha   90.00
_cell.angle_beta   90.00
_cell.angle_gamma   90.00
#
_symmetry.space_group_name_H-M   'P 1'
#
loop_
_entity.id
_entity.type
_entity.pdbx_description
1 polymer ?
#
loop_
_entity_poly.entity_id
_entity_poly.type
_entity_poly.pdbx_seq_one_letter_code
_entity_poly.pdbx_strand_id
1 'polypeptide(L)'
;MFDSFGGSLVARHQRRLQLSRYRLYLQRLRRATSLVDQRPPLLNAKALGGFDVLQQDTRHFLDRTNENVHLLLTLSKIKRTGGQLDSLEAPPLVSRSALPHMQRRLDQLQHRNMQLGHRLTRIQDRTGSEAAQRERPNRQSQSSGRCPSVMTNRSALAESEVFAKYDGWDLELPLDNYDLKRLLRPRIVLHFGLMDGRPLGQVVVQLYTEAAPLVVLQFVRTCLAQRSHEFAVRRIFPQLWLECYLLGSCKNPTGHATPCLNDRMEFDARVMNHGRHGYVFSCAKEYCVHGFPGGAINFSISFKPLPVANGQRVGFGRVIRGDKVIECMQAHGTKNGKISRPLLVTHCDMV
;
A
#
# COMPACT_ATOMS: atom_id res chain seq x y z
N MET A 1 -111.57 -0.26 23.87
CA MET A 1 -110.28 -0.99 23.98
C MET A 1 -110.04 -1.83 22.72
N PHE A 2 -110.04 -1.21 21.54
CA PHE A 2 -109.87 -1.89 20.26
C PHE A 2 -109.01 -1.00 19.35
N ASP A 3 -107.69 -1.05 19.53
CA ASP A 3 -106.73 -0.33 18.66
C ASP A 3 -105.36 -1.04 18.60
N SER A 4 -105.34 -2.38 18.61
CA SER A 4 -104.06 -3.13 18.66
C SER A 4 -103.87 -4.23 17.60
N PHE A 5 -104.78 -4.37 16.62
CA PHE A 5 -104.64 -5.41 15.59
C PHE A 5 -104.16 -4.90 14.21
N GLY A 6 -104.24 -3.60 13.92
CA GLY A 6 -103.82 -3.02 12.64
C GLY A 6 -102.30 -2.94 12.42
N GLY A 7 -101.52 -2.74 13.49
CA GLY A 7 -100.05 -2.56 13.39
C GLY A 7 -99.28 -3.84 13.02
N SER A 8 -99.82 -5.02 13.33
CA SER A 8 -99.16 -6.31 13.11
C SER A 8 -99.10 -6.73 11.63
N LEU A 9 -100.18 -6.46 10.88
CA LEU A 9 -100.25 -6.79 9.45
C LEU A 9 -99.40 -5.84 8.60
N VAL A 10 -99.40 -4.54 8.92
CA VAL A 10 -98.57 -3.54 8.26
C VAL A 10 -97.08 -3.81 8.52
N ALA A 11 -96.71 -4.14 9.75
CA ALA A 11 -95.33 -4.51 10.09
C ALA A 11 -94.87 -5.81 9.39
N ARG A 12 -95.74 -6.81 9.28
CA ARG A 12 -95.46 -8.05 8.52
C ARG A 12 -95.32 -7.79 7.02
N HIS A 13 -96.14 -6.90 6.46
CA HIS A 13 -96.07 -6.51 5.06
C HIS A 13 -94.76 -5.75 4.76
N GLN A 14 -94.39 -4.79 5.61
CA GLN A 14 -93.11 -4.07 5.50
C GLN A 14 -91.90 -5.01 5.62
N ARG A 15 -91.92 -5.99 6.54
CA ARG A 15 -90.84 -6.99 6.63
C ARG A 15 -90.74 -7.86 5.38
N ARG A 16 -91.87 -8.29 4.80
CA ARG A 16 -91.87 -9.02 3.52
C ARG A 16 -91.32 -8.18 2.37
N LEU A 17 -91.67 -6.89 2.31
CA LEU A 17 -91.14 -5.96 1.31
C LEU A 17 -89.64 -5.68 1.50
N GLN A 18 -89.16 -5.60 2.75
CA GLN A 18 -87.73 -5.47 3.02
C GLN A 18 -86.97 -6.73 2.63
N LEU A 19 -87.50 -7.92 2.93
CA LEU A 19 -86.91 -9.19 2.51
C LEU A 19 -86.89 -9.35 0.99
N SER A 20 -87.94 -8.94 0.28
CA SER A 20 -87.97 -8.98 -1.18
C SER A 20 -86.97 -7.98 -1.79
N ARG A 21 -86.89 -6.75 -1.26
CA ARG A 21 -85.87 -5.76 -1.65
C ARG A 21 -84.46 -6.25 -1.36
N TYR A 22 -84.23 -6.92 -0.23
CA TYR A 22 -82.93 -7.49 0.11
C TYR A 22 -82.54 -8.63 -0.83
N ARG A 23 -83.48 -9.51 -1.20
CA ARG A 23 -83.23 -10.55 -2.22
C ARG A 23 -82.91 -9.94 -3.58
N LEU A 24 -83.61 -8.89 -3.99
CA LEU A 24 -83.32 -8.16 -5.23
C LEU A 24 -81.94 -7.47 -5.18
N TYR A 25 -81.56 -6.91 -4.04
CA TYR A 25 -80.24 -6.32 -3.82
C TYR A 25 -79.12 -7.36 -3.96
N LEU A 26 -79.27 -8.54 -3.34
CA LEU A 26 -78.30 -9.64 -3.47
C LEU A 26 -78.22 -10.16 -4.91
N GLN A 27 -79.33 -10.20 -5.66
CA GLN A 27 -79.31 -10.52 -7.09
C GLN A 27 -78.58 -9.47 -7.92
N ARG A 28 -78.71 -8.18 -7.59
CA ARG A 28 -77.96 -7.09 -8.24
C ARG A 28 -76.47 -7.19 -7.96
N LEU A 29 -76.07 -7.45 -6.71
CA LEU A 29 -74.67 -7.69 -6.35
C LEU A 29 -74.07 -8.90 -7.07
N ARG A 30 -74.82 -10.00 -7.22
CA ARG A 30 -74.37 -11.17 -7.99
C ARG A 30 -74.12 -10.88 -9.46
N ARG A 31 -74.81 -9.88 -10.03
CA ARG A 31 -74.65 -9.45 -11.42
C ARG A 31 -73.75 -8.22 -11.56
N ALA A 32 -73.21 -7.70 -10.46
CA ALA A 32 -72.30 -6.58 -10.49
C ALA A 32 -70.93 -7.06 -10.98
N THR A 33 -70.55 -6.62 -12.17
CA THR A 33 -69.21 -6.83 -12.73
C THR A 33 -68.37 -5.58 -12.51
N SER A 34 -67.07 -5.77 -12.27
CA SER A 34 -66.12 -4.65 -12.19
C SER A 34 -66.06 -3.93 -13.55
N LEU A 35 -66.32 -2.63 -13.57
CA LEU A 35 -66.07 -1.75 -14.73
C LEU A 35 -64.57 -1.49 -14.96
N VAL A 36 -63.73 -1.87 -14.00
CA VAL A 36 -62.28 -1.80 -14.12
C VAL A 36 -61.79 -3.08 -14.78
N ASP A 37 -61.16 -2.91 -15.94
CA ASP A 37 -60.58 -3.98 -16.75
C ASP A 37 -59.53 -4.75 -15.93
N GLN A 38 -59.71 -6.07 -15.80
CA GLN A 38 -58.84 -6.94 -15.02
C GLN A 38 -57.80 -7.67 -15.89
N ARG A 39 -57.75 -7.35 -17.18
CA ARG A 39 -56.77 -7.94 -18.09
C ARG A 39 -55.55 -7.03 -18.17
N PRO A 40 -54.32 -7.58 -18.04
CA PRO A 40 -53.12 -6.79 -18.24
C PRO A 40 -53.13 -6.24 -19.68
N PRO A 41 -52.71 -4.99 -19.90
CA PRO A 41 -52.61 -4.44 -21.24
C PRO A 41 -51.68 -5.33 -22.08
N LEU A 42 -52.05 -5.59 -23.33
CA LEU A 42 -51.19 -6.33 -24.26
C LEU A 42 -50.00 -5.44 -24.61
N LEU A 43 -48.93 -5.60 -23.85
CA LEU A 43 -47.69 -4.87 -24.03
C LEU A 43 -46.94 -5.43 -25.25
N ASN A 44 -46.73 -4.61 -26.28
CA ASN A 44 -45.93 -4.99 -27.43
C ASN A 44 -44.45 -5.08 -27.01
N ALA A 45 -43.94 -6.30 -26.86
CA ALA A 45 -42.57 -6.56 -26.42
C ALA A 45 -41.51 -5.87 -27.31
N LYS A 46 -41.81 -5.62 -28.60
CA LYS A 46 -40.92 -4.87 -29.49
C LYS A 46 -40.78 -3.40 -29.10
N ALA A 47 -41.87 -2.78 -28.62
CA ALA A 47 -41.89 -1.36 -28.25
C ALA A 47 -41.24 -1.10 -26.87
N LEU A 48 -41.34 -2.05 -25.94
CA LEU A 48 -40.74 -1.93 -24.60
C LEU A 48 -39.30 -2.41 -24.52
N GLY A 49 -38.90 -3.34 -25.39
CA GLY A 49 -37.55 -3.91 -25.39
C GLY A 49 -36.47 -3.01 -25.99
N GLY A 50 -36.84 -1.84 -26.56
CA GLY A 50 -35.88 -0.89 -27.10
C GLY A 50 -34.97 -1.45 -28.20
N PHE A 51 -35.39 -2.52 -28.89
CA PHE A 51 -34.54 -3.25 -29.85
C PHE A 51 -34.05 -2.37 -31.00
N ASP A 52 -34.86 -1.42 -31.45
CA ASP A 52 -34.47 -0.45 -32.48
C ASP A 52 -33.39 0.52 -31.99
N VAL A 53 -33.48 0.94 -30.71
CA VAL A 53 -32.48 1.79 -30.06
C VAL A 53 -31.17 1.00 -29.90
N LEU A 54 -31.25 -0.25 -29.45
CA LEU A 54 -30.09 -1.12 -29.29
C LEU A 54 -29.37 -1.37 -30.63
N GLN A 55 -30.13 -1.53 -31.72
CA GLN A 55 -29.57 -1.67 -33.06
C GLN A 55 -28.87 -0.39 -33.53
N GLN A 56 -29.46 0.78 -33.25
CA GLN A 56 -28.84 2.08 -33.53
C GLN A 56 -27.57 2.30 -32.71
N ASP A 57 -27.60 1.99 -31.41
CA ASP A 57 -26.44 2.09 -30.52
C ASP A 57 -25.29 1.18 -30.98
N THR A 58 -25.62 -0.03 -31.43
CA THR A 58 -24.62 -0.96 -31.97
C THR A 58 -23.95 -0.39 -33.23
N ARG A 59 -24.72 0.23 -34.13
CA ARG A 59 -24.17 0.90 -35.33
C ARG A 59 -23.28 2.07 -34.96
N HIS A 60 -23.76 2.94 -34.05
CA HIS A 60 -22.97 4.07 -33.55
C HIS A 60 -21.66 3.62 -32.87
N PHE A 61 -21.69 2.53 -32.11
CA PHE A 61 -20.49 1.97 -31.50
C PHE A 61 -19.49 1.51 -32.57
N LEU A 62 -19.94 0.81 -33.61
CA LEU A 62 -19.09 0.35 -34.70
C LEU A 62 -18.49 1.53 -35.49
N ASP A 63 -19.30 2.55 -35.79
CA ASP A 63 -18.85 3.75 -36.50
C ASP A 63 -17.77 4.49 -35.71
N ARG A 64 -18.00 4.74 -34.41
CA ARG A 64 -17.00 5.36 -33.54
C ARG A 64 -15.73 4.52 -33.39
N THR A 65 -15.88 3.20 -33.37
CA THR A 65 -14.73 2.29 -33.31
C THR A 65 -13.90 2.38 -34.59
N ASN A 66 -14.55 2.40 -35.76
CA ASN A 66 -13.87 2.59 -37.05
C ASN A 66 -13.19 3.96 -37.15
N GLU A 67 -13.83 5.03 -36.69
CA GLU A 67 -13.23 6.36 -36.60
C GLU A 67 -12.00 6.37 -35.69
N ASN A 68 -12.09 5.74 -34.52
CA ASN A 68 -10.97 5.63 -33.59
C ASN A 68 -9.80 4.84 -34.19
N VAL A 69 -10.08 3.72 -34.89
CA VAL A 69 -9.06 2.94 -35.61
C VAL A 69 -8.41 3.81 -36.69
N HIS A 70 -9.19 4.54 -37.47
CA HIS A 70 -8.66 5.42 -38.51
C HIS A 70 -7.80 6.54 -37.92
N LEU A 71 -8.21 7.15 -36.80
CA LEU A 71 -7.43 8.13 -36.07
C LEU A 71 -6.10 7.56 -35.59
N LEU A 72 -6.10 6.35 -35.02
CA LEU A 72 -4.88 5.68 -34.55
C LEU A 72 -3.93 5.36 -35.70
N LEU A 73 -4.45 4.92 -36.85
CA LEU A 73 -3.66 4.70 -38.06
C LEU A 73 -3.06 6.02 -38.57
N THR A 74 -3.84 7.10 -38.56
CA THR A 74 -3.41 8.43 -38.99
C THR A 74 -2.34 9.00 -38.05
N LEU A 75 -2.54 8.89 -36.73
CA LEU A 75 -1.56 9.26 -35.71
C LEU A 75 -0.28 8.44 -35.84
N SER A 76 -0.40 7.13 -36.11
CA SER A 76 0.75 6.27 -36.36
C SER A 76 1.52 6.68 -37.62
N LYS A 77 0.79 7.07 -38.68
CA LYS A 77 1.40 7.61 -39.90
C LYS A 77 2.13 8.92 -39.60
N ILE A 78 1.48 9.90 -38.97
CA ILE A 78 2.06 11.19 -38.57
C ILE A 78 3.28 11.00 -37.67
N LYS A 79 3.21 10.10 -36.69
CA LYS A 79 4.33 9.80 -35.78
C LYS A 79 5.53 9.24 -36.53
N ARG A 80 5.32 8.43 -37.56
CA ARG A 80 6.39 7.87 -38.39
C ARG A 80 6.95 8.90 -39.37
N THR A 81 6.11 9.73 -39.97
CA THR A 81 6.51 10.74 -40.96
C THR A 81 6.90 12.09 -40.33
N GLY A 82 6.75 12.24 -39.01
CA GLY A 82 7.00 13.50 -38.30
C GLY A 82 6.09 14.65 -38.74
N GLY A 83 4.95 14.36 -39.39
CA GLY A 83 4.06 15.38 -39.95
C GLY A 83 4.48 15.95 -41.29
N GLN A 84 5.48 15.38 -41.98
CA GLN A 84 5.77 15.75 -43.36
C GLN A 84 4.69 15.19 -44.30
N LEU A 85 4.01 16.09 -45.01
CA LEU A 85 3.19 15.78 -46.19
C LEU A 85 4.14 15.65 -47.38
N ASP A 86 3.98 14.60 -48.19
CA ASP A 86 4.82 14.27 -49.35
C ASP A 86 5.11 15.52 -50.19
N SER A 87 6.26 16.14 -49.94
CA SER A 87 6.86 17.13 -50.82
C SER A 87 7.71 16.31 -51.79
N LEU A 88 7.45 16.51 -53.08
CA LEU A 88 8.10 15.86 -54.22
C LEU A 88 9.61 16.13 -54.22
N GLU A 89 10.35 15.38 -53.40
CA GLU A 89 11.78 15.04 -53.48
C GLU A 89 12.17 14.44 -52.13
N ALA A 90 12.14 13.11 -52.02
CA ALA A 90 12.51 12.43 -50.78
C ALA A 90 14.05 12.35 -50.67
N PRO A 91 14.71 12.96 -49.67
CA PRO A 91 16.03 12.53 -49.27
C PRO A 91 15.92 11.13 -48.65
N PRO A 92 16.99 10.31 -48.70
CA PRO A 92 16.90 8.89 -48.33
C PRO A 92 16.37 8.73 -46.91
N LEU A 93 15.41 7.80 -46.75
CA LEU A 93 14.79 7.43 -45.49
C LEU A 93 15.86 6.99 -44.48
N VAL A 94 16.38 7.92 -43.69
CA VAL A 94 17.18 7.59 -42.52
C VAL A 94 16.22 6.94 -41.53
N SER A 95 16.30 5.62 -41.41
CA SER A 95 15.60 4.87 -40.36
C SER A 95 15.97 5.46 -39.00
N ARG A 96 15.07 6.27 -38.44
CA ARG A 96 15.15 6.78 -37.05
C ARG A 96 14.80 5.65 -36.08
N SER A 97 15.49 4.52 -36.19
CA SER A 97 15.39 3.47 -35.19
C SER A 97 15.95 4.02 -33.88
N ALA A 98 15.29 3.73 -32.75
CA ALA A 98 15.82 4.06 -31.44
C ALA A 98 17.06 3.19 -31.08
N LEU A 99 17.43 2.25 -31.96
CA LEU A 99 18.51 1.29 -31.75
C LEU A 99 19.87 1.96 -31.46
N PRO A 100 20.32 3.01 -32.18
CA PRO A 100 21.60 3.65 -31.88
C PRO A 100 21.61 4.39 -30.54
N HIS A 101 20.45 4.81 -30.03
CA HIS A 101 20.33 5.37 -28.68
C HIS A 101 20.29 4.29 -27.61
N MET A 102 19.56 3.20 -27.86
CA MET A 102 19.55 2.04 -26.97
C MET A 102 20.93 1.39 -26.86
N GLN A 103 21.66 1.25 -27.97
CA GLN A 103 23.03 0.74 -28.01
C GLN A 103 23.97 1.64 -27.20
N ARG A 104 23.94 2.96 -27.44
CA ARG A 104 24.71 3.92 -26.63
C ARG A 104 24.40 3.82 -25.14
N ARG A 105 23.13 3.63 -24.77
CA ARG A 105 22.73 3.46 -23.37
C ARG A 105 23.24 2.14 -22.79
N LEU A 106 23.21 1.06 -23.56
CA LEU A 106 23.77 -0.24 -23.15
C LEU A 106 25.29 -0.14 -22.96
N ASP A 107 26.00 0.53 -23.88
CA ASP A 107 27.45 0.74 -23.77
C ASP A 107 27.80 1.54 -22.51
N GLN A 108 27.03 2.59 -22.21
CA GLN A 108 27.19 3.37 -20.98
C GLN A 108 26.94 2.52 -19.72
N LEU A 109 25.89 1.71 -19.72
CA LEU A 109 25.58 0.81 -18.60
C LEU A 109 26.68 -0.24 -18.42
N GLN A 110 27.19 -0.81 -19.52
CA GLN A 110 28.26 -1.79 -19.48
C GLN A 110 29.56 -1.17 -18.95
N HIS A 111 29.89 0.05 -19.37
CA HIS A 111 31.04 0.78 -18.84
C HIS A 111 30.92 1.02 -17.33
N ARG A 112 29.75 1.46 -16.86
CA ARG A 112 29.47 1.65 -15.41
C ARG A 112 29.55 0.34 -14.64
N ASN A 113 29.01 -0.75 -15.19
CA ASN A 113 29.08 -2.07 -14.57
C ASN A 113 30.52 -2.58 -14.48
N MET A 114 31.35 -2.37 -15.50
CA MET A 114 32.78 -2.72 -15.44
C MET A 114 33.51 -1.91 -14.36
N GLN A 115 33.27 -0.59 -14.28
CA GLN A 115 33.84 0.24 -13.22
C GLN A 115 33.42 -0.24 -11.83
N LEU A 116 32.15 -0.57 -11.64
CA LEU A 116 31.64 -1.14 -10.39
C LEU A 116 32.29 -2.50 -10.09
N GLY A 117 32.44 -3.37 -11.08
CA GLY A 117 33.11 -4.66 -10.95
C GLY A 117 34.55 -4.51 -10.46
N HIS A 118 35.34 -3.62 -11.08
CA HIS A 118 36.71 -3.31 -10.64
C HIS A 118 36.78 -2.75 -9.21
N ARG A 119 35.75 -2.00 -8.78
CA ARG A 119 35.67 -1.51 -7.40
C ARG A 119 35.39 -2.65 -6.42
N LEU A 120 34.47 -3.55 -6.76
CA LEU A 120 34.10 -4.69 -5.92
C LEU A 120 35.28 -5.67 -5.75
N THR A 121 36.05 -5.93 -6.80
CA THR A 121 37.25 -6.78 -6.71
C THR A 121 38.30 -6.17 -5.78
N ARG A 122 38.57 -4.85 -5.90
CA ARG A 122 39.48 -4.14 -4.99
C ARG A 122 39.07 -4.20 -3.52
N ILE A 123 37.77 -4.29 -3.23
CA ILE A 123 37.26 -4.44 -1.87
C ILE A 123 37.46 -5.88 -1.38
N GLN A 124 37.21 -6.88 -2.23
CA GLN A 124 37.44 -8.30 -1.90
C GLN A 124 38.92 -8.62 -1.66
N ASP A 125 39.83 -8.01 -2.41
CA ASP A 125 41.28 -8.18 -2.22
C ASP A 125 41.75 -7.65 -0.86
N ARG A 126 41.07 -6.62 -0.32
CA ARG A 126 41.34 -6.06 1.01
C ARG A 126 40.83 -6.96 2.12
N THR A 127 39.66 -7.57 1.99
CA THR A 127 39.14 -8.54 2.96
C THR A 127 39.84 -9.90 2.91
N GLY A 128 40.42 -10.28 1.76
CA GLY A 128 41.22 -11.50 1.62
C GLY A 128 42.66 -11.38 2.12
N SER A 129 43.28 -10.20 2.01
CA SER A 129 44.69 -10.00 2.36
C SER A 129 44.95 -9.65 3.84
N GLU A 130 43.92 -9.39 4.65
CA GLU A 130 44.12 -9.14 6.09
C GLU A 130 44.28 -10.42 6.94
N ALA A 131 44.15 -11.61 6.33
CA ALA A 131 44.41 -12.89 7.00
C ALA A 131 45.89 -13.33 6.94
N ALA A 132 46.76 -12.64 6.19
CA ALA A 132 48.16 -13.00 6.04
C ALA A 132 49.08 -11.80 6.27
N GLN A 133 49.75 -11.81 7.42
CA GLN A 133 50.93 -11.01 7.76
C GLN A 133 50.75 -9.48 7.85
N ARG A 134 50.62 -9.01 9.09
CA ARG A 134 51.33 -7.80 9.56
C ARG A 134 51.46 -7.85 11.09
N GLU A 135 52.54 -8.47 11.54
CA GLU A 135 53.20 -8.02 12.77
C GLU A 135 53.57 -6.55 12.57
N ARG A 136 53.03 -5.67 13.42
CA ARG A 136 53.45 -4.27 13.50
C ARG A 136 54.39 -4.11 14.68
N PRO A 137 55.49 -3.36 14.54
CA PRO A 137 56.37 -3.04 15.66
C PRO A 137 55.64 -2.13 16.64
N ASN A 138 55.93 -2.40 17.91
CA ASN A 138 55.41 -1.72 19.09
C ASN A 138 55.66 -0.20 19.03
N ARG A 139 54.63 0.57 18.67
CA ARG A 139 54.51 1.98 19.06
C ARG A 139 53.11 2.19 19.60
N GLN A 140 53.05 2.46 20.90
CA GLN A 140 51.88 2.91 21.62
C GLN A 140 51.22 4.05 20.84
N SER A 141 50.08 3.75 20.24
CA SER A 141 49.15 4.72 19.70
C SER A 141 47.77 4.14 19.99
N GLN A 142 47.08 4.78 20.92
CA GLN A 142 45.72 4.43 21.30
C GLN A 142 44.80 4.59 20.09
N SER A 143 44.53 3.52 19.36
CA SER A 143 43.45 3.47 18.38
C SER A 143 42.65 2.18 18.57
N SER A 144 41.68 2.25 19.48
CA SER A 144 40.56 1.31 19.51
C SER A 144 39.87 1.35 18.15
N GLY A 145 39.62 0.17 17.57
CA GLY A 145 38.88 -0.03 16.33
C GLY A 145 37.46 0.54 16.43
N ARG A 146 37.33 1.83 16.16
CA ARG A 146 36.07 2.54 16.10
C ARG A 146 35.57 2.42 14.67
N CYS A 147 34.57 1.57 14.45
CA CYS A 147 33.62 1.86 13.39
C CYS A 147 33.20 3.33 13.54
N PRO A 148 32.96 4.08 12.45
CA PRO A 148 32.42 5.42 12.55
C PRO A 148 30.93 5.35 12.94
N SER A 149 30.63 4.73 14.09
CA SER A 149 29.46 5.10 14.87
C SER A 149 29.78 6.50 15.33
N VAL A 150 29.15 7.49 14.71
CA VAL A 150 29.23 8.86 15.15
C VAL A 150 28.53 8.94 16.51
N MET A 151 29.29 8.60 17.56
CA MET A 151 28.98 8.99 18.92
C MET A 151 29.20 10.49 19.02
N THR A 152 28.22 11.25 18.57
CA THR A 152 28.06 12.64 18.97
C THR A 152 26.92 12.70 19.97
N ASN A 153 27.19 13.24 21.15
CA ASN A 153 26.19 13.66 22.14
C ASN A 153 25.32 14.84 21.64
N ARG A 154 25.16 15.00 20.32
CA ARG A 154 24.38 16.06 19.70
C ARG A 154 22.91 15.63 19.64
N SER A 155 22.04 16.52 20.06
CA SER A 155 20.61 16.52 19.74
C SER A 155 20.40 16.32 18.25
N ALA A 156 19.28 15.66 17.88
CA ALA A 156 18.87 15.28 16.52
C ALA A 156 19.48 16.11 15.38
N LEU A 157 20.00 15.44 14.35
CA LEU A 157 20.60 16.13 13.20
C LEU A 157 19.56 17.00 12.49
N ALA A 158 19.99 18.18 12.03
CA ALA A 158 19.19 18.95 11.09
C ALA A 158 18.99 18.11 9.81
N GLU A 159 17.81 18.19 9.18
CA GLU A 159 17.50 17.35 8.01
C GLU A 159 18.52 17.50 6.86
N SER A 160 19.17 18.66 6.77
CA SER A 160 20.21 18.94 5.77
C SER A 160 21.54 18.23 6.04
N GLU A 161 21.82 17.81 7.28
CA GLU A 161 23.08 17.17 7.67
C GLU A 161 23.00 15.64 7.64
N VAL A 162 21.77 15.10 7.59
CA VAL A 162 21.52 13.65 7.63
C VAL A 162 22.19 12.92 6.48
N PHE A 163 22.24 13.54 5.31
CA PHE A 163 22.81 12.95 4.11
C PHE A 163 24.29 13.28 3.89
N ALA A 164 24.86 14.20 4.66
CA ALA A 164 26.28 14.58 4.54
C ALA A 164 27.23 13.39 4.83
N LYS A 165 26.76 12.35 5.51
CA LYS A 165 27.52 11.11 5.71
C LYS A 165 27.83 10.34 4.41
N TYR A 166 27.09 10.64 3.34
CA TYR A 166 27.30 10.06 2.02
C TYR A 166 28.26 10.91 1.17
N ASP A 167 28.67 12.09 1.64
CA ASP A 167 29.63 12.93 0.93
C ASP A 167 30.97 12.18 0.82
N GLY A 168 31.56 12.18 -0.38
CA GLY A 168 32.81 11.48 -0.66
C GLY A 168 32.68 9.97 -0.89
N TRP A 169 31.46 9.40 -0.78
CA TRP A 169 31.20 8.07 -1.30
C TRP A 169 31.00 8.14 -2.81
N ASP A 170 31.55 7.17 -3.54
CA ASP A 170 31.38 7.05 -4.99
C ASP A 170 29.98 6.46 -5.31
N LEU A 171 28.97 7.31 -5.05
CA LEU A 171 27.53 7.13 -5.23
C LEU A 171 27.00 8.35 -6.01
N GLU A 172 26.36 8.11 -7.17
CA GLU A 172 25.66 9.16 -7.90
C GLU A 172 24.34 9.49 -7.17
N LEU A 173 24.37 10.48 -6.28
CA LEU A 173 23.19 10.95 -5.54
C LEU A 173 22.57 12.18 -6.22
N PRO A 174 21.23 12.31 -6.22
CA PRO A 174 20.57 13.52 -6.68
C PRO A 174 21.03 14.74 -5.87
N LEU A 175 21.31 15.84 -6.58
CA LEU A 175 21.66 17.13 -5.95
C LEU A 175 20.46 17.78 -5.25
N ASP A 176 19.25 17.54 -5.79
CA ASP A 176 18.02 18.05 -5.19
C ASP A 176 17.63 17.22 -3.96
N ASN A 177 17.39 17.92 -2.84
CA ASN A 177 17.02 17.33 -1.56
C ASN A 177 15.67 16.58 -1.68
N TYR A 178 14.75 17.05 -2.52
CA TYR A 178 13.49 16.37 -2.74
C TYR A 178 13.69 14.98 -3.37
N ASP A 179 14.47 14.91 -4.45
CA ASP A 179 14.79 13.63 -5.11
C ASP A 179 15.62 12.71 -4.22
N LEU A 180 16.54 13.27 -3.43
CA LEU A 180 17.32 12.50 -2.45
C LEU A 180 16.43 11.88 -1.37
N LYS A 181 15.48 12.63 -0.83
CA LYS A 181 14.47 12.12 0.11
C LYS A 181 13.59 11.06 -0.55
N ARG A 182 13.20 11.24 -1.81
CA ARG A 182 12.40 10.24 -2.53
C ARG A 182 13.17 8.93 -2.74
N LEU A 183 14.48 9.02 -2.98
CA LEU A 183 15.36 7.86 -3.16
C LEU A 183 15.65 7.14 -1.83
N LEU A 184 16.03 7.88 -0.79
CA LEU A 184 16.53 7.33 0.48
C LEU A 184 15.45 7.12 1.54
N ARG A 185 14.24 7.66 1.35
CA ARG A 185 13.14 7.50 2.31
C ARG A 185 11.91 6.84 1.66
N PRO A 186 12.00 5.53 1.34
CA PRO A 186 10.91 4.81 0.70
C PRO A 186 9.66 4.79 1.59
N ARG A 187 8.49 4.70 0.95
CA ARG A 187 7.21 4.63 1.64
C ARG A 187 6.62 3.24 1.45
N ILE A 188 6.13 2.68 2.56
CA ILE A 188 5.43 1.39 2.56
C ILE A 188 4.02 1.57 3.11
N VAL A 189 3.14 0.66 2.73
CA VAL A 189 1.79 0.54 3.27
C VAL A 189 1.66 -0.78 3.97
N LEU A 190 1.11 -0.76 5.18
CA LEU A 190 0.75 -1.94 5.95
C LEU A 190 -0.75 -1.90 6.24
N HIS A 191 -1.46 -2.92 5.80
CA HIS A 191 -2.88 -3.12 6.10
C HIS A 191 -3.01 -3.99 7.34
N PHE A 192 -3.69 -3.48 8.36
CA PHE A 192 -3.93 -4.20 9.60
C PHE A 192 -5.36 -4.72 9.67
N GLY A 193 -5.50 -5.91 10.23
CA GLY A 193 -6.77 -6.53 10.54
C GLY A 193 -6.70 -7.33 11.85
N LEU A 194 -7.87 -7.69 12.35
CA LEU A 194 -8.02 -8.63 13.45
C LEU A 194 -8.13 -10.06 12.90
N MET A 195 -7.73 -11.06 13.70
CA MET A 195 -7.84 -12.49 13.34
C MET A 195 -9.27 -12.94 12.98
N ASP A 196 -10.29 -12.22 13.45
CA ASP A 196 -11.69 -12.48 13.12
C ASP A 196 -12.11 -11.93 11.74
N GLY A 197 -11.17 -11.45 10.94
CA GLY A 197 -11.40 -10.94 9.59
C GLY A 197 -11.79 -9.47 9.53
N ARG A 198 -11.93 -8.77 10.66
CA ARG A 198 -12.29 -7.35 10.67
C ARG A 198 -11.11 -6.47 10.25
N PRO A 199 -11.25 -5.64 9.20
CA PRO A 199 -10.20 -4.71 8.80
C PRO A 199 -10.09 -3.57 9.81
N LEU A 200 -8.87 -3.26 10.25
CA LEU A 200 -8.59 -2.11 11.13
C LEU A 200 -8.23 -0.87 10.31
N GLY A 201 -7.55 -1.05 9.19
CA GLY A 201 -7.23 0.01 8.25
C GLY A 201 -5.80 -0.08 7.71
N GLN A 202 -5.38 0.96 7.01
CA GLN A 202 -4.07 1.06 6.39
C GLN A 202 -3.18 2.09 7.09
N VAL A 203 -1.90 1.77 7.21
CA VAL A 203 -0.87 2.64 7.77
C VAL A 203 0.20 2.86 6.71
N VAL A 204 0.48 4.12 6.40
CA VAL A 204 1.57 4.50 5.50
C VAL A 204 2.76 4.93 6.34
N VAL A 205 3.89 4.29 6.10
CA VAL A 205 5.12 4.49 6.86
C VAL A 205 6.19 5.00 5.90
N GLN A 206 6.81 6.13 6.24
CA GLN A 206 8.06 6.55 5.61
C GLN A 206 9.22 5.91 6.36
N LEU A 207 10.06 5.16 5.66
CA LEU A 207 11.26 4.55 6.19
C LEU A 207 12.47 5.47 5.96
N TYR A 208 13.52 5.33 6.77
CA TYR A 208 14.71 6.18 6.74
C TYR A 208 15.94 5.31 6.54
N THR A 209 16.37 5.12 5.28
CA THR A 209 17.54 4.28 4.98
C THR A 209 18.79 4.81 5.66
N GLU A 210 18.89 6.11 5.87
CA GLU A 210 20.00 6.74 6.59
C GLU A 210 20.12 6.29 8.05
N ALA A 211 19.04 5.81 8.66
CA ALA A 211 19.00 5.44 10.07
C ALA A 211 19.42 3.99 10.30
N ALA A 212 18.96 3.09 9.43
CA ALA A 212 19.29 1.66 9.49
C ALA A 212 19.08 1.01 8.11
N PRO A 213 20.08 1.08 7.20
CA PRO A 213 19.92 0.67 5.81
C PRO A 213 19.44 -0.79 5.65
N LEU A 214 20.04 -1.73 6.38
CA LEU A 214 19.69 -3.16 6.29
C LEU A 214 18.28 -3.45 6.81
N VAL A 215 17.87 -2.79 7.89
CA VAL A 215 16.52 -2.92 8.43
C VAL A 215 15.49 -2.41 7.42
N VAL A 216 15.70 -1.21 6.89
CA VAL A 216 14.80 -0.61 5.90
C VAL A 216 14.75 -1.45 4.63
N LEU A 217 15.89 -1.93 4.15
CA LEU A 217 15.95 -2.77 2.97
C LEU A 217 15.15 -4.07 3.15
N GLN A 218 15.18 -4.68 4.34
CA GLN A 218 14.38 -5.87 4.61
C GLN A 218 12.87 -5.57 4.57
N PHE A 219 12.42 -4.45 5.14
CA PHE A 219 11.02 -4.01 5.04
C PHE A 219 10.60 -3.81 3.58
N VAL A 220 11.43 -3.12 2.80
CA VAL A 220 11.19 -2.87 1.37
C VAL A 220 11.11 -4.19 0.60
N ARG A 221 12.04 -5.14 0.82
CA ARG A 221 12.01 -6.47 0.18
C ARG A 221 10.77 -7.26 0.52
N THR A 222 10.33 -7.24 1.78
CA THR A 222 9.12 -7.95 2.20
C THR A 222 7.87 -7.32 1.58
N CYS A 223 7.78 -5.99 1.53
CA CYS A 223 6.65 -5.28 0.90
C CYS A 223 6.61 -5.47 -0.63
N LEU A 224 7.77 -5.37 -1.31
CA LEU A 224 7.86 -5.64 -2.75
C LEU A 224 7.44 -7.07 -3.12
N ALA A 225 7.77 -8.05 -2.27
CA ALA A 225 7.37 -9.44 -2.46
C ALA A 225 5.96 -9.74 -1.93
N GLN A 226 5.23 -8.74 -1.42
CA GLN A 226 3.89 -8.88 -0.85
C GLN A 226 3.79 -9.97 0.24
N ARG A 227 4.85 -10.14 1.03
CA ARG A 227 4.94 -11.17 2.08
C ARG A 227 4.44 -10.63 3.42
N SER A 228 3.17 -10.23 3.46
CA SER A 228 2.54 -9.65 4.65
C SER A 228 2.59 -10.58 5.87
N HIS A 229 2.53 -11.89 5.63
CA HIS A 229 2.62 -12.94 6.66
C HIS A 229 3.96 -13.00 7.41
N GLU A 230 5.02 -12.37 6.91
CA GLU A 230 6.30 -12.26 7.62
C GLU A 230 6.26 -11.22 8.76
N PHE A 231 5.25 -10.34 8.76
CA PHE A 231 5.00 -9.40 9.84
C PHE A 231 4.09 -10.00 10.91
N ALA A 232 4.52 -9.92 12.16
CA ALA A 232 3.74 -10.40 13.30
C ALA A 232 3.74 -9.38 14.45
N VAL A 233 2.58 -9.17 15.08
CA VAL A 233 2.46 -8.36 16.31
C VAL A 233 2.58 -9.30 17.52
N ARG A 234 3.58 -9.08 18.38
CA ARG A 234 3.85 -9.96 19.53
C ARG A 234 3.25 -9.42 20.83
N ARG A 235 3.40 -8.12 21.09
CA ARG A 235 2.93 -7.47 22.32
C ARG A 235 2.39 -6.09 22.04
N ILE A 236 1.41 -5.66 22.82
CA ILE A 236 0.87 -4.30 22.76
C ILE A 236 0.85 -3.74 24.17
N PHE A 237 1.66 -2.72 24.42
CA PHE A 237 1.72 -1.98 25.68
C PHE A 237 0.98 -0.65 25.50
N PRO A 238 -0.28 -0.55 25.99
CA PRO A 238 -1.05 0.67 25.83
C PRO A 238 -0.30 1.89 26.37
N GLN A 239 -0.44 3.03 25.69
CA GLN A 239 0.22 4.30 26.02
C GLN A 239 1.76 4.26 25.96
N LEU A 240 2.36 3.22 25.37
CA LEU A 240 3.80 3.09 25.17
C LEU A 240 4.12 2.76 23.71
N TRP A 241 4.01 1.50 23.32
CA TRP A 241 4.26 1.00 21.97
C TRP A 241 3.64 -0.38 21.75
N LEU A 242 3.60 -0.81 20.51
CA LEU A 242 3.45 -2.22 20.17
C LEU A 242 4.77 -2.80 19.68
N GLU A 243 5.01 -4.08 19.93
CA GLU A 243 6.18 -4.83 19.50
C GLU A 243 5.81 -5.80 18.39
N CYS A 244 6.64 -5.80 17.36
CA CYS A 244 6.49 -6.59 16.16
C CYS A 244 7.78 -7.33 15.81
N TYR A 245 7.60 -8.36 14.99
CA TYR A 245 8.66 -9.11 14.34
C TYR A 245 8.45 -9.01 12.85
N LEU A 246 9.55 -8.86 12.13
CA LEU A 246 9.61 -9.13 10.70
C LEU A 246 10.54 -10.32 10.51
N LEU A 247 9.97 -11.46 10.15
CA LEU A 247 10.76 -12.67 9.90
C LEU A 247 11.62 -12.44 8.66
N GLY A 248 12.93 -12.52 8.83
CA GLY A 248 13.85 -12.55 7.71
C GLY A 248 13.62 -13.84 6.93
N SER A 249 13.36 -13.73 5.63
CA SER A 249 13.42 -14.89 4.74
C SER A 249 14.87 -15.28 4.53
N CYS A 250 15.42 -16.01 5.50
CA CYS A 250 16.71 -16.67 5.41
C CYS A 250 16.63 -18.00 4.65
N LYS A 251 15.60 -18.18 3.82
CA LYS A 251 15.50 -19.30 2.89
C LYS A 251 15.64 -18.78 1.47
N ASN A 252 16.89 -18.60 1.04
CA ASN A 252 17.27 -19.12 -0.28
C ASN A 252 18.67 -19.77 -0.24
N PRO A 253 18.80 -20.99 -0.80
CA PRO A 253 20.02 -21.76 -0.90
C PRO A 253 20.77 -21.36 -2.17
N THR A 254 21.87 -20.62 -2.07
CA THR A 254 22.98 -20.58 -3.06
C THR A 254 23.94 -19.43 -2.75
N GLY A 255 25.02 -19.74 -2.02
CA GLY A 255 26.40 -19.31 -2.32
C GLY A 255 26.82 -17.84 -2.31
N HIS A 256 25.94 -16.84 -2.23
CA HIS A 256 26.35 -15.44 -2.33
C HIS A 256 25.91 -14.60 -1.12
N ALA A 257 26.86 -13.80 -0.64
CA ALA A 257 26.89 -13.07 0.62
C ALA A 257 25.77 -12.02 0.76
N THR A 258 24.54 -12.44 1.03
CA THR A 258 23.53 -11.55 1.61
C THR A 258 23.91 -11.23 3.05
N PRO A 259 24.03 -9.93 3.43
CA PRO A 259 24.33 -9.56 4.81
C PRO A 259 23.29 -10.16 5.74
N CYS A 260 23.76 -10.94 6.71
CA CYS A 260 22.88 -11.66 7.62
C CYS A 260 22.33 -10.68 8.65
N LEU A 261 21.05 -10.78 9.00
CA LEU A 261 20.46 -9.98 10.07
C LEU A 261 21.08 -10.29 11.44
N ASN A 262 21.86 -11.36 11.55
CA ASN A 262 22.62 -11.74 12.73
C ASN A 262 23.96 -10.99 12.85
N ASP A 263 24.39 -10.27 11.81
CA ASP A 263 25.65 -9.54 11.83
C ASP A 263 25.47 -8.11 12.36
N ARG A 264 26.58 -7.52 12.80
CA ARG A 264 26.64 -6.10 13.14
C ARG A 264 26.29 -5.25 11.91
N MET A 265 25.45 -4.23 12.10
CA MET A 265 24.97 -3.38 11.02
C MET A 265 25.25 -1.90 11.24
N GLU A 266 25.27 -1.15 10.14
CA GLU A 266 25.31 0.30 10.17
C GLU A 266 23.99 0.86 10.72
N PHE A 267 24.09 1.85 11.61
CA PHE A 267 22.95 2.61 12.08
C PHE A 267 23.33 4.03 12.51
N ASP A 268 22.38 4.95 12.44
CA ASP A 268 22.47 6.30 13.00
C ASP A 268 21.22 6.62 13.84
N ALA A 269 21.39 6.64 15.17
CA ALA A 269 20.31 6.91 16.10
C ALA A 269 19.86 8.38 16.13
N ARG A 270 20.59 9.29 15.47
CA ARG A 270 20.33 10.74 15.51
C ARG A 270 19.34 11.21 14.44
N VAL A 271 19.05 10.36 13.46
CA VAL A 271 18.13 10.65 12.34
C VAL A 271 16.72 10.92 12.85
N MET A 272 16.28 10.19 13.87
CA MET A 272 14.92 10.27 14.39
C MET A 272 14.92 10.64 15.88
N ASN A 273 14.18 11.68 16.23
CA ASN A 273 13.96 12.07 17.62
C ASN A 273 12.64 11.50 18.15
N HIS A 274 12.73 10.49 19.01
CA HIS A 274 11.58 9.85 19.65
C HIS A 274 10.82 10.79 20.57
N GLY A 275 11.45 11.83 21.12
CA GLY A 275 10.81 12.82 21.97
C GLY A 275 9.94 13.83 21.22
N ARG A 276 10.14 13.98 19.91
CA ARG A 276 9.37 14.92 19.07
C ARG A 276 8.20 14.26 18.35
N HIS A 277 8.31 12.97 18.06
CA HIS A 277 7.35 12.26 17.19
C HIS A 277 6.82 10.99 17.86
N GLY A 278 5.49 10.82 17.82
CA GLY A 278 4.83 9.53 18.04
C GLY A 278 4.77 8.71 16.74
N TYR A 279 4.27 7.48 16.82
CA TYR A 279 4.09 6.57 15.68
C TYR A 279 5.41 6.30 14.94
N VAL A 280 6.49 6.13 15.70
CA VAL A 280 7.85 5.88 15.21
C VAL A 280 8.14 4.38 15.22
N PHE A 281 8.63 3.89 14.08
CA PHE A 281 9.17 2.54 13.93
C PHE A 281 10.62 2.52 14.41
N SER A 282 10.94 1.61 15.32
CA SER A 282 12.28 1.55 15.90
C SER A 282 12.69 0.19 16.41
N CYS A 283 13.99 -0.09 16.40
CA CYS A 283 14.58 -1.28 17.00
C CYS A 283 15.50 -0.90 18.17
N ALA A 284 15.79 -1.86 19.04
CA ALA A 284 16.79 -1.66 20.07
C ALA A 284 18.17 -1.48 19.42
N LYS A 285 18.93 -0.47 19.88
CA LYS A 285 20.28 -0.20 19.37
C LYS A 285 21.20 -1.41 19.52
N GLU A 286 21.03 -2.17 20.59
CA GLU A 286 21.78 -3.39 20.87
C GLU A 286 21.69 -4.41 19.72
N TYR A 287 20.52 -4.56 19.09
CA TYR A 287 20.35 -5.45 17.94
C TYR A 287 21.07 -4.96 16.68
N CYS A 288 21.29 -3.66 16.55
CA CYS A 288 22.12 -3.15 15.45
C CYS A 288 23.61 -3.38 15.70
N VAL A 289 24.04 -3.48 16.96
CA VAL A 289 25.44 -3.72 17.34
C VAL A 289 25.80 -5.20 17.32
N HIS A 290 24.92 -6.05 17.83
CA HIS A 290 25.17 -7.49 18.02
C HIS A 290 24.42 -8.38 17.03
N GLY A 291 23.59 -7.81 16.16
CA GLY A 291 22.70 -8.56 15.29
C GLY A 291 21.34 -8.86 15.94
N PHE A 292 20.37 -9.19 15.10
CA PHE A 292 19.03 -9.57 15.53
C PHE A 292 18.98 -11.05 15.91
N PRO A 293 18.46 -11.40 17.09
CA PRO A 293 18.37 -12.79 17.51
C PRO A 293 17.44 -13.57 16.59
N GLY A 294 17.89 -14.74 16.13
CA GLY A 294 17.10 -15.63 15.28
C GLY A 294 16.88 -15.11 13.85
N GLY A 295 17.65 -14.11 13.40
CA GLY A 295 17.53 -13.55 12.05
C GLY A 295 16.22 -12.83 11.76
N ALA A 296 15.45 -12.47 12.80
CA ALA A 296 14.19 -11.76 12.69
C ALA A 296 14.31 -10.34 13.26
N ILE A 297 13.81 -9.36 12.53
CA ILE A 297 13.89 -7.96 12.96
C ILE A 297 12.86 -7.71 14.05
N ASN A 298 13.36 -7.40 15.24
CA ASN A 298 12.54 -7.01 16.38
C ASN A 298 12.36 -5.49 16.37
N PHE A 299 11.14 -5.03 16.10
CA PHE A 299 10.85 -3.62 16.03
C PHE A 299 9.62 -3.25 16.86
N SER A 300 9.46 -1.96 17.09
CA SER A 300 8.35 -1.41 17.86
C SER A 300 7.78 -0.19 17.16
N ILE A 301 6.48 0.04 17.31
CA ILE A 301 5.78 1.25 16.85
C ILE A 301 5.30 2.00 18.08
N SER A 302 5.82 3.20 18.34
CA SER A 302 5.42 4.02 19.49
C SER A 302 4.01 4.59 19.33
N PHE A 303 3.24 4.67 20.42
CA PHE A 303 1.93 5.34 20.39
C PHE A 303 2.04 6.84 20.65
N LYS A 304 3.12 7.26 21.31
CA LYS A 304 3.37 8.65 21.72
C LYS A 304 4.85 8.98 21.59
N PRO A 305 5.23 10.26 21.69
CA PRO A 305 6.64 10.63 21.82
C PRO A 305 7.26 10.02 23.08
N LEU A 306 8.44 9.41 22.94
CA LEU A 306 9.19 8.72 24.00
C LEU A 306 10.62 9.27 24.09
N PRO A 307 10.86 10.39 24.80
CA PRO A 307 12.20 10.97 24.92
C PRO A 307 13.23 9.99 25.50
N VAL A 308 12.80 9.11 26.41
CA VAL A 308 13.64 8.08 27.05
C VAL A 308 14.16 7.02 26.06
N ALA A 309 13.54 6.89 24.88
CA ALA A 309 14.00 5.98 23.84
C ALA A 309 15.14 6.55 23.00
N ASN A 310 15.40 7.86 23.07
CA ASN A 310 16.51 8.49 22.37
C ASN A 310 17.85 7.91 22.85
N GLY A 311 18.73 7.58 21.90
CA GLY A 311 20.05 6.98 22.18
C GLY A 311 20.03 5.48 22.53
N GLN A 312 18.91 4.96 23.02
CA GLN A 312 18.69 3.53 23.31
C GLN A 312 18.10 2.77 22.12
N ARG A 313 17.33 3.47 21.27
CA ARG A 313 16.65 2.89 20.11
C ARG A 313 16.98 3.66 18.84
N VAL A 314 17.09 2.93 17.75
CA VAL A 314 17.28 3.49 16.41
C VAL A 314 15.90 3.63 15.77
N GLY A 315 15.45 4.88 15.57
CA GLY A 315 14.22 5.16 14.84
C GLY A 315 14.47 5.13 13.34
N PHE A 316 13.86 4.17 12.64
CA PHE A 316 14.08 3.92 11.21
C PHE A 316 12.83 4.10 10.35
N GLY A 317 11.69 4.46 10.95
CA GLY A 317 10.48 4.77 10.19
C GLY A 317 9.51 5.63 10.99
N ARG A 318 8.56 6.27 10.29
CA ARG A 318 7.50 7.08 10.90
C ARG A 318 6.21 6.92 10.12
N VAL A 319 5.10 6.80 10.85
CA VAL A 319 3.77 6.85 10.26
C VAL A 319 3.48 8.26 9.77
N ILE A 320 3.13 8.36 8.48
CA ILE A 320 2.73 9.60 7.83
C ILE A 320 1.23 9.64 7.51
N ARG A 321 0.55 8.49 7.54
CA ARG A 321 -0.91 8.36 7.40
C ARG A 321 -1.38 7.11 8.13
N GLY A 322 -2.55 7.17 8.79
CA GLY A 322 -3.11 6.03 9.54
C GLY A 322 -2.75 6.01 11.03
N ASP A 323 -2.46 7.18 11.60
CA ASP A 323 -2.33 7.41 13.04
C ASP A 323 -3.51 6.85 13.85
N LYS A 324 -4.75 7.10 13.42
CA LYS A 324 -5.96 6.55 14.04
C LYS A 324 -5.97 5.03 14.09
N VAL A 325 -5.42 4.37 13.07
CA VAL A 325 -5.34 2.89 13.04
C VAL A 325 -4.40 2.42 14.14
N ILE A 326 -3.23 3.07 14.29
CA ILE A 326 -2.27 2.77 15.35
C ILE A 326 -2.87 3.05 16.73
N GLU A 327 -3.59 4.15 16.91
CA GLU A 327 -4.33 4.43 18.16
C GLU A 327 -5.37 3.35 18.48
N CYS A 328 -6.14 2.89 17.49
CA CYS A 328 -7.09 1.81 17.68
C CYS A 328 -6.41 0.50 18.10
N MET A 329 -5.21 0.18 17.57
CA MET A 329 -4.46 -1.02 17.98
C MET A 329 -4.17 -1.03 19.49
N GLN A 330 -4.02 0.15 20.09
CA GLN A 330 -3.72 0.28 21.51
C GLN A 330 -4.80 -0.34 22.40
N ALA A 331 -6.07 -0.29 21.98
CA ALA A 331 -7.19 -0.87 22.72
C ALA A 331 -7.13 -2.41 22.81
N HIS A 332 -6.31 -3.05 21.97
CA HIS A 332 -6.12 -4.50 21.97
C HIS A 332 -4.96 -4.97 22.87
N GLY A 333 -4.28 -4.04 23.56
CA GLY A 333 -3.20 -4.37 24.49
C GLY A 333 -3.61 -4.37 25.96
N THR A 334 -2.71 -4.90 26.79
CA THR A 334 -2.82 -4.86 28.26
C THR A 334 -1.52 -4.28 28.84
N LYS A 335 -1.54 -3.88 30.12
CA LYS A 335 -0.34 -3.34 30.79
C LYS A 335 0.88 -4.28 30.73
N ASN A 336 0.65 -5.59 30.67
CA ASN A 336 1.70 -6.61 30.59
C ASN A 336 2.10 -6.95 29.13
N GLY A 337 1.56 -6.24 28.14
CA GLY A 337 1.83 -6.48 26.73
C GLY A 337 1.00 -7.60 26.10
N LYS A 338 0.20 -8.34 26.87
CA LYS A 338 -0.66 -9.41 26.34
C LYS A 338 -1.72 -8.81 25.43
N ILE A 339 -1.89 -9.44 24.27
CA ILE A 339 -2.86 -9.02 23.26
C ILE A 339 -4.22 -9.66 23.56
N SER A 340 -5.28 -8.86 23.62
CA SER A 340 -6.65 -9.33 23.87
C SER A 340 -7.29 -9.93 22.63
N ARG A 341 -7.05 -9.35 21.46
CA ARG A 341 -7.45 -9.86 20.14
C ARG A 341 -6.25 -9.80 19.20
N PRO A 342 -5.78 -10.93 18.63
CA PRO A 342 -4.57 -10.90 17.82
C PRO A 342 -4.74 -10.03 16.56
N LEU A 343 -3.76 -9.17 16.34
CA LEU A 343 -3.65 -8.31 15.16
C LEU A 343 -2.72 -8.98 14.14
N LEU A 344 -3.06 -8.84 12.87
CA LEU A 344 -2.25 -9.31 11.75
C LEU A 344 -2.10 -8.23 10.68
N VAL A 345 -1.00 -8.31 9.95
CA VAL A 345 -0.82 -7.55 8.71
C VAL A 345 -1.43 -8.37 7.59
N THR A 346 -2.55 -7.91 7.02
CA THR A 346 -3.25 -8.62 5.95
C THR A 346 -2.52 -8.46 4.62
N HIS A 347 -2.08 -7.24 4.30
CA HIS A 347 -1.43 -6.89 3.04
C HIS A 347 -0.31 -5.87 3.31
N CYS A 348 0.73 -5.88 2.47
CA CYS A 348 1.80 -4.90 2.50
C CYS A 348 2.27 -4.56 1.09
N ASP A 349 2.51 -3.27 0.83
CA ASP A 349 2.87 -2.77 -0.49
C ASP A 349 3.86 -1.59 -0.40
N MET A 350 4.47 -1.25 -1.55
CA MET A 350 5.30 -0.04 -1.73
C MET A 350 4.46 1.09 -2.33
N VAL A 351 4.76 2.35 -1.98
CA VAL A 351 4.08 3.55 -2.51
C VAL A 351 5.04 4.58 -3.06
#